data_AF-A0A534B4U6-F1
#
_entry.id   AF-A0A534B4U6-F1
#
_cell.length_a   1.000
_cell.length_b   1.000
_cell.length_c   1.000
_cell.angle_alpha   90.00
_cell.angle_beta   90.00
_cell.angle_gamma   90.00
#
_symmetry.space_group_name_H-M   'P 1'
#
loop_
_entity.id
_entity.type
_entity.pdbx_description
1 polymer ?
#
loop_
_entity_poly.entity_id
_entity_poly.type
_entity_poly.pdbx_seq_one_letter_code
_entity_poly.pdbx_strand_id
1 'polypeptide(L)'
;MSASPHPKPPYRPRSVLYLYRELWLLIHGARRMFIGAVLLLVGAQVVLLTVPYISARAINTLQLRGWAGMSAAGLGLLLVLVVAAASWVLHGPARVLERNVALLVRRRMSAALLERLFSLPLGWHESHHSGATTHRILQSTQALSGFAQSQFIYLNSAVRLVGPLCALWVIQPLVGLAALLGFVVMSVSVIGFDRAMIRLAYEENDAERRYASTLVDTLANTTSLFALRQARSLGALLERRLLAIFEPLKRAILINEAKWCTVDLASKALSCGLVALFAWLASRQASGAVGA
;
A
#
# COMPACT_ATOMS: atom_id res chain seq x y z
N MET A 1 -27.93 -13.07 34.31
CA MET A 1 -28.27 -13.35 32.91
C MET A 1 -27.02 -13.18 32.06
N SER A 2 -26.41 -14.29 31.63
CA SER A 2 -25.28 -14.26 30.69
C SER A 2 -25.80 -13.86 29.32
N ALA A 3 -25.35 -12.71 28.81
CA ALA A 3 -25.53 -12.39 27.41
C ALA A 3 -24.78 -13.47 26.61
N SER A 4 -25.52 -14.30 25.88
CA SER A 4 -24.97 -15.24 24.91
C SER A 4 -24.04 -14.48 23.96
N PRO A 5 -22.82 -14.97 23.71
CA PRO A 5 -21.93 -14.32 22.76
C PRO A 5 -22.58 -14.45 21.38
N HIS A 6 -23.13 -13.34 20.86
CA HIS A 6 -23.57 -13.30 19.48
C HIS A 6 -22.41 -13.79 18.61
N PRO A 7 -22.60 -14.84 17.79
CA PRO A 7 -21.56 -15.33 16.91
C PRO A 7 -21.12 -14.15 16.03
N LYS A 8 -19.83 -13.79 16.13
CA LYS A 8 -19.25 -12.77 15.26
C LYS A 8 -19.55 -13.19 13.82
N PRO A 9 -20.28 -12.38 13.03
CA PRO A 9 -20.61 -12.77 11.66
C PRO A 9 -19.31 -13.05 10.91
N PRO A 10 -19.28 -14.08 10.03
CA PRO A 10 -18.09 -14.40 9.27
C PRO A 10 -17.66 -13.17 8.48
N TYR A 11 -16.39 -12.79 8.65
CA TYR A 11 -15.80 -11.63 7.98
C TYR A 11 -15.89 -11.84 6.46
N ARG A 12 -16.69 -11.01 5.79
CA ARG A 12 -16.70 -10.91 4.32
C ARG A 12 -15.79 -9.76 3.92
N PRO A 13 -14.63 -10.01 3.29
CA PRO A 13 -13.80 -8.93 2.77
C PRO A 13 -14.64 -8.09 1.81
N ARG A 14 -14.77 -6.80 2.11
CA ARG A 14 -15.39 -5.86 1.17
C ARG A 14 -14.39 -5.59 0.05
N SER A 15 -14.85 -5.64 -1.19
CA SER A 15 -14.00 -5.46 -2.35
C SER A 15 -13.41 -4.06 -2.41
N VAL A 16 -12.29 -3.89 -3.10
CA VAL A 16 -11.70 -2.58 -3.38
C VAL A 16 -12.70 -1.66 -4.10
N LEU A 17 -13.58 -2.22 -4.92
CA LEU A 17 -14.69 -1.49 -5.56
C LEU A 17 -15.63 -0.83 -4.55
N TYR A 18 -15.88 -1.48 -3.42
CA TYR A 18 -16.66 -0.89 -2.33
C TYR A 18 -15.98 0.36 -1.78
N LEU A 19 -14.66 0.32 -1.54
CA LEU A 19 -13.90 1.49 -1.04
C LEU A 19 -13.93 2.65 -2.05
N TYR A 20 -13.76 2.37 -3.34
CA TYR A 20 -13.87 3.39 -4.38
C TYR A 20 -15.28 3.99 -4.48
N ARG A 21 -16.32 3.16 -4.30
CA ARG A 21 -17.71 3.65 -4.27
C ARG A 21 -17.94 4.61 -3.10
N GLU A 22 -17.55 4.22 -1.89
CA GLU A 22 -17.69 5.07 -0.69
C GLU A 22 -16.87 6.35 -0.81
N LEU A 23 -15.63 6.25 -1.32
CA LEU A 23 -14.79 7.40 -1.65
C LEU A 23 -15.53 8.35 -2.61
N TRP A 24 -16.08 7.83 -3.71
CA TRP A 24 -16.75 8.61 -4.74
C TRP A 24 -18.00 9.36 -4.25
N LEU A 25 -18.73 8.74 -3.32
CA LEU A 25 -19.88 9.35 -2.64
C LEU A 25 -19.40 10.47 -1.71
N LEU A 26 -18.41 10.19 -0.85
CA LEU A 26 -17.89 11.16 0.12
C LEU A 26 -17.24 12.37 -0.53
N ILE A 27 -16.72 12.27 -1.74
CA ILE A 27 -16.09 13.40 -2.45
C ILE A 27 -17.06 14.15 -3.38
N HIS A 28 -18.37 13.96 -3.24
CA HIS A 28 -19.36 14.70 -4.04
C HIS A 28 -19.10 16.23 -3.99
N GLY A 29 -19.06 16.90 -5.14
CA GLY A 29 -18.65 18.32 -5.25
C GLY A 29 -17.14 18.58 -5.33
N ALA A 30 -16.29 17.58 -5.04
CA ALA A 30 -14.82 17.65 -5.18
C ALA A 30 -14.24 16.61 -6.15
N ARG A 31 -15.10 15.93 -6.94
CA ARG A 31 -14.69 14.88 -7.90
C ARG A 31 -13.66 15.38 -8.92
N ARG A 32 -13.77 16.63 -9.35
CA ARG A 32 -12.80 17.25 -10.28
C ARG A 32 -11.39 17.33 -9.68
N MET A 33 -11.27 17.62 -8.38
CA MET A 33 -9.98 17.63 -7.69
C MET A 33 -9.36 16.23 -7.65
N PHE A 34 -10.16 15.20 -7.38
CA PHE A 34 -9.70 13.81 -7.39
C PHE A 34 -9.26 13.36 -8.79
N ILE A 35 -10.08 13.59 -9.81
CA ILE A 35 -9.75 13.26 -11.20
C ILE A 35 -8.48 14.01 -11.64
N GLY A 36 -8.39 15.31 -11.34
CA GLY A 36 -7.21 16.13 -11.65
C GLY A 36 -5.94 15.60 -10.98
N ALA A 37 -6.03 15.19 -9.71
CA ALA A 37 -4.92 14.54 -9.02
C ALA A 37 -4.49 13.24 -9.72
N VAL A 38 -5.44 12.37 -10.08
CA VAL A 38 -5.15 11.11 -10.78
C VAL A 38 -4.50 11.37 -12.14
N LEU A 39 -5.03 12.30 -12.94
CA LEU A 39 -4.49 12.63 -14.26
C LEU A 39 -3.07 13.19 -14.17
N LEU A 40 -2.79 14.09 -13.23
CA LEU A 40 -1.45 14.62 -13.01
C LEU A 40 -0.48 13.53 -12.53
N LEU A 41 -0.92 12.62 -11.66
CA LEU A 41 -0.11 11.48 -11.23
C LEU A 41 0.21 10.54 -12.39
N VAL A 42 -0.78 10.23 -13.26
CA VAL A 42 -0.56 9.44 -14.48
C VAL A 42 0.41 10.13 -15.41
N GLY A 43 0.22 11.42 -15.67
CA GLY A 43 1.13 12.22 -16.48
C GLY A 43 2.56 12.20 -15.94
N ALA A 44 2.74 12.38 -14.62
CA ALA A 44 4.05 12.30 -13.98
C ALA A 44 4.74 10.94 -14.20
N GLN A 45 3.98 9.84 -14.10
CA GLN A 45 4.49 8.49 -14.32
C GLN A 45 4.86 8.22 -15.79
N VAL A 46 4.04 8.69 -16.73
CA VAL A 46 4.33 8.59 -18.18
C VAL A 46 5.62 9.33 -18.53
N VAL A 47 5.81 10.54 -18.00
CA VAL A 47 7.06 11.30 -18.16
C VAL A 47 8.23 10.54 -17.55
N LEU A 48 8.08 9.96 -16.36
CA LEU A 48 9.17 9.24 -15.70
C LEU A 48 9.56 7.94 -16.41
N LEU A 49 8.63 7.29 -17.11
CA LEU A 49 8.91 6.09 -17.92
C LEU A 49 9.88 6.35 -19.08
N THR A 50 10.12 7.60 -19.48
CA THR A 50 11.13 7.92 -20.51
C THR A 50 12.55 7.91 -19.97
N VAL A 51 12.74 8.00 -18.65
CA VAL A 51 14.07 8.06 -18.01
C VAL A 51 14.92 6.83 -18.34
N PRO A 52 14.45 5.57 -18.17
CA PRO A 52 15.24 4.39 -18.53
C PRO A 52 15.69 4.39 -19.99
N TYR A 53 14.85 4.84 -20.91
CA TYR A 53 15.19 4.92 -22.34
C TYR A 53 16.29 5.96 -22.61
N ILE A 54 16.18 7.16 -22.03
CA ILE A 54 17.19 8.21 -22.18
C ILE A 54 18.53 7.75 -21.59
N SER A 55 18.50 7.15 -20.39
CA SER A 55 19.69 6.59 -19.75
C SER A 55 20.35 5.49 -20.59
N ALA A 56 19.55 4.55 -21.12
CA ALA A 56 20.05 3.48 -22.00
C ALA A 56 20.71 4.06 -23.26
N ARG A 57 20.10 5.07 -23.88
CA ARG A 57 20.67 5.74 -25.05
C ARG A 57 21.98 6.48 -24.73
N ALA A 58 22.07 7.13 -23.58
CA ALA A 58 23.30 7.80 -23.15
C ALA A 58 24.44 6.79 -22.94
N ILE A 59 24.17 5.67 -22.27
CA ILE A 59 25.13 4.57 -22.07
C ILE A 59 25.57 3.98 -23.42
N ASN A 60 24.61 3.65 -24.30
CA ASN A 60 24.92 3.11 -25.63
C ASN A 60 25.78 4.07 -26.46
N THR A 61 25.57 5.38 -26.32
CA THR A 61 26.37 6.39 -27.02
C THR A 61 27.84 6.36 -26.59
N LEU A 62 28.09 6.21 -25.28
CA LEU A 62 29.45 6.04 -24.76
C LEU A 62 30.07 4.71 -25.21
N GLN A 63 29.30 3.62 -25.18
CA GLN A 63 29.80 2.29 -25.58
C GLN A 63 30.21 2.25 -27.06
N LEU A 64 29.43 2.90 -27.94
CA LEU A 64 29.68 2.87 -29.38
C LEU A 64 30.71 3.91 -29.85
N ARG A 65 30.80 5.05 -29.18
CA ARG A 65 31.62 6.20 -29.65
C ARG A 65 32.78 6.56 -28.72
N GLY A 66 32.93 5.89 -27.58
CA GLY A 66 33.96 6.18 -26.58
C GLY A 66 33.97 7.65 -26.18
N TRP A 67 35.16 8.24 -26.10
CA TRP A 67 35.35 9.65 -25.74
C TRP A 67 34.64 10.64 -26.68
N ALA A 68 34.51 10.32 -27.97
CA ALA A 68 33.82 11.18 -28.92
C ALA A 68 32.30 11.29 -28.63
N GLY A 69 31.73 10.34 -27.88
CA GLY A 69 30.33 10.34 -27.45
C GLY A 69 30.07 11.07 -26.13
N MET A 70 31.11 11.55 -25.43
CA MET A 70 31.01 12.06 -24.06
C MET A 70 30.04 13.24 -23.92
N SER A 71 30.10 14.22 -24.82
CA SER A 71 29.22 15.39 -24.80
C SER A 71 27.75 15.01 -24.99
N ALA A 72 27.46 14.14 -25.97
CA ALA A 72 26.11 13.67 -26.26
C ALA A 72 25.53 12.83 -25.10
N ALA A 73 26.35 11.98 -24.48
CA ALA A 73 25.95 11.23 -23.29
C ALA A 73 25.70 12.15 -22.09
N GLY A 74 26.54 13.17 -21.89
CA GLY A 74 26.36 14.20 -20.88
C GLY A 74 25.06 14.99 -21.05
N LEU A 75 24.71 15.37 -22.29
CA LEU A 75 23.41 15.98 -22.60
C LEU A 75 22.24 15.03 -22.31
N GLY A 76 22.40 13.73 -22.58
CA GLY A 76 21.42 12.71 -22.21
C GLY A 76 21.19 12.65 -20.69
N LEU A 77 22.26 12.69 -19.89
CA LEU A 77 22.15 12.73 -18.42
C LEU A 77 21.51 14.03 -17.92
N LEU A 78 21.84 15.18 -18.51
CA LEU A 78 21.17 16.44 -18.21
C LEU A 78 19.67 16.37 -18.54
N LEU A 79 19.31 15.76 -19.67
CA LEU A 79 17.92 15.54 -20.05
C LEU A 79 17.18 14.66 -19.05
N VAL A 80 17.83 13.64 -18.46
CA VAL A 80 17.23 12.85 -17.37
C VAL A 80 16.86 13.74 -16.18
N LEU A 81 17.72 14.68 -15.80
CA LEU A 81 17.41 15.63 -14.72
C LEU A 81 16.23 16.54 -15.07
N VAL A 82 16.18 17.04 -16.31
CA VAL A 82 15.07 17.87 -16.80
C VAL A 82 13.75 17.09 -16.79
N VAL A 83 13.76 15.85 -17.27
CA VAL A 83 12.59 14.96 -17.27
C VAL A 83 12.12 14.64 -15.85
N ALA A 84 13.06 14.39 -14.93
CA ALA A 84 12.73 14.16 -13.52
C ALA A 84 12.10 15.40 -12.88
N ALA A 85 12.63 16.60 -13.15
CA ALA A 85 12.05 17.85 -12.70
C ALA A 85 10.66 18.09 -13.30
N ALA A 86 10.48 17.85 -14.60
CA ALA A 86 9.18 17.97 -15.27
C ALA A 86 8.14 16.99 -14.69
N SER A 87 8.54 15.74 -14.42
CA SER A 87 7.69 14.76 -13.73
C SER A 87 7.29 15.27 -12.34
N TRP A 88 8.23 15.87 -11.59
CA TRP A 88 7.94 16.41 -10.27
C TRP A 88 6.95 17.59 -10.31
N VAL A 89 7.04 18.47 -11.30
CA VAL A 89 6.09 19.58 -11.50
C VAL A 89 4.65 19.07 -11.66
N LEU A 90 4.46 17.88 -12.22
CA LEU A 90 3.14 17.22 -12.26
C LEU A 90 2.84 16.52 -10.93
N HIS A 91 3.80 15.76 -10.42
CA HIS A 91 3.64 14.92 -9.24
C HIS A 91 3.33 15.72 -7.97
N GLY A 92 4.12 16.75 -7.65
CA GLY A 92 4.00 17.54 -6.43
C GLY A 92 2.61 18.13 -6.25
N PRO A 93 2.08 18.92 -7.21
CA PRO A 93 0.71 19.41 -7.17
C PRO A 93 -0.33 18.28 -7.08
N ALA A 94 -0.12 17.17 -7.79
CA ALA A 94 -1.03 16.03 -7.70
C ALA A 94 -1.09 15.43 -6.28
N ARG A 95 0.05 15.32 -5.59
CA ARG A 95 0.12 14.89 -4.19
C ARG A 95 -0.65 15.84 -3.27
N VAL A 96 -0.59 17.15 -3.52
CA VAL A 96 -1.35 18.15 -2.75
C VAL A 96 -2.84 17.97 -2.96
N LEU A 97 -3.30 17.86 -4.21
CA LEU A 97 -4.72 17.64 -4.52
C LEU A 97 -5.25 16.33 -3.91
N GLU A 98 -4.50 15.24 -4.02
CA GLU A 98 -4.89 13.94 -3.47
C GLU A 98 -5.01 13.99 -1.93
N ARG A 99 -4.05 14.65 -1.25
CA ARG A 99 -4.13 14.87 0.21
C ARG A 99 -5.30 15.75 0.61
N ASN A 100 -5.64 16.77 -0.18
CA ASN A 100 -6.83 17.59 0.06
C ASN A 100 -8.12 16.77 -0.07
N VAL A 101 -8.18 15.84 -1.04
CA VAL A 101 -9.29 14.88 -1.14
C VAL A 101 -9.36 14.02 0.12
N ALA A 102 -8.23 13.49 0.60
CA ALA A 102 -8.19 12.68 1.81
C ALA A 102 -8.67 13.44 3.05
N LEU A 103 -8.28 14.72 3.21
CA LEU A 103 -8.78 15.58 4.29
C LEU A 103 -10.29 15.80 4.20
N LEU A 104 -10.83 16.01 2.99
CA LEU A 104 -12.27 16.13 2.75
C LEU A 104 -13.01 14.84 3.13
N VAL A 105 -12.48 13.68 2.74
CA VAL A 105 -13.02 12.35 3.07
C VAL A 105 -13.03 12.16 4.57
N ARG A 106 -11.92 12.45 5.27
CA ARG A 106 -11.82 12.39 6.73
C ARG A 106 -12.91 13.24 7.39
N ARG A 107 -13.04 14.51 6.98
CA ARG A 107 -14.05 15.44 7.51
C ARG A 107 -15.47 14.90 7.35
N ARG A 108 -15.83 14.50 6.12
CA ARG A 108 -17.21 14.07 5.80
C ARG A 108 -17.57 12.73 6.42
N MET A 109 -16.63 11.79 6.44
CA MET A 109 -16.86 10.50 7.08
C MET A 109 -17.02 10.65 8.60
N SER A 110 -16.21 11.47 9.25
CA SER A 110 -16.38 11.77 10.67
C SER A 110 -17.74 12.40 10.96
N ALA A 111 -18.16 13.39 10.18
CA ALA A 111 -19.47 14.02 10.33
C ALA A 111 -20.62 12.99 10.19
N ALA A 112 -20.61 12.18 9.12
CA ALA A 112 -21.64 11.18 8.87
C ALA A 112 -21.71 10.09 9.96
N LEU A 113 -20.56 9.66 10.48
CA LEU A 113 -20.51 8.67 11.55
C LEU A 113 -20.99 9.24 12.89
N LEU A 114 -20.67 10.50 13.19
CA LEU A 114 -21.14 11.17 14.41
C LEU A 114 -22.64 11.44 14.36
N GLU A 115 -23.15 11.93 13.23
CA GLU A 115 -24.59 12.12 13.02
C GLU A 115 -25.34 10.80 13.22
N ARG A 116 -24.83 9.72 12.61
CA ARG A 116 -25.41 8.39 12.80
C ARG A 116 -25.31 7.93 14.25
N LEU A 117 -24.19 8.17 14.94
CA LEU A 117 -24.02 7.80 16.34
C LEU A 117 -25.08 8.49 17.22
N PHE A 118 -25.33 9.78 17.01
CA PHE A 118 -26.31 10.54 17.79
C PHE A 118 -27.77 10.22 17.46
N SER A 119 -28.04 9.63 16.30
CA SER A 119 -29.38 9.16 15.94
C SER A 119 -29.77 7.80 16.56
N LEU A 120 -28.83 7.12 17.24
CA LEU A 120 -29.10 5.80 17.82
C LEU A 120 -29.93 5.92 19.12
N PRO A 121 -30.77 4.93 19.43
CA PRO A 121 -31.60 4.97 20.65
C PRO A 121 -30.74 4.82 21.91
N LEU A 122 -31.20 5.38 23.03
CA LEU A 122 -30.50 5.35 24.33
C LEU A 122 -30.07 3.93 24.75
N GLY A 123 -30.93 2.91 24.58
CA GLY A 123 -30.58 1.53 24.90
C GLY A 123 -29.39 0.97 24.10
N TRP A 124 -29.11 1.52 22.90
CA TRP A 124 -27.89 1.19 22.17
C TRP A 124 -26.66 1.79 22.87
N HIS A 125 -26.75 3.05 23.30
CA HIS A 125 -25.67 3.73 24.02
C HIS A 125 -25.37 3.09 25.38
N GLU A 126 -26.38 2.58 26.09
CA GLU A 126 -26.20 1.86 27.36
C GLU A 126 -25.54 0.48 27.18
N SER A 127 -25.83 -0.19 26.07
CA SER A 127 -25.31 -1.54 25.78
C SER A 127 -23.95 -1.55 25.08
N HIS A 128 -23.43 -0.40 24.64
CA HIS A 128 -22.20 -0.30 23.86
C HIS A 128 -21.14 0.58 24.53
N HIS A 129 -19.91 0.07 24.54
CA HIS A 129 -18.79 0.77 25.16
C HIS A 129 -18.38 2.03 24.38
N SER A 130 -18.38 3.19 25.03
CA SER A 130 -18.01 4.47 24.41
C SER A 130 -16.58 4.44 23.85
N GLY A 131 -15.62 3.88 24.60
CA GLY A 131 -14.24 3.71 24.14
C GLY A 131 -14.11 2.84 22.89
N ALA A 132 -14.86 1.72 22.82
CA ALA A 132 -14.84 0.84 21.65
C ALA A 132 -15.49 1.50 20.42
N THR A 133 -16.55 2.28 20.64
CA THR A 133 -17.23 3.03 19.57
C THR A 133 -16.35 4.14 19.02
N THR A 134 -15.73 4.94 19.89
CA THR A 134 -14.78 5.99 19.50
C THR A 134 -13.62 5.41 18.69
N HIS A 135 -13.03 4.31 19.15
CA HIS A 135 -11.94 3.65 18.43
C HIS A 135 -12.39 3.19 17.02
N ARG A 136 -13.58 2.61 16.87
CA ARG A 136 -14.11 2.21 15.56
C ARG A 136 -14.32 3.39 14.61
N ILE A 137 -14.84 4.51 15.10
CA ILE A 137 -15.03 5.73 14.30
C ILE A 137 -13.68 6.26 13.82
N LEU A 138 -12.70 6.37 14.71
CA LEU A 138 -11.36 6.83 14.38
C LEU A 138 -10.68 5.90 13.38
N GLN A 139 -10.68 4.59 13.64
CA GLN A 139 -10.07 3.59 12.78
C GLN A 139 -10.70 3.60 11.38
N SER A 140 -12.03 3.62 11.28
CA SER A 140 -12.72 3.61 9.98
C SER A 140 -12.44 4.88 9.18
N THR A 141 -12.46 6.04 9.86
CA THR A 141 -12.17 7.34 9.24
C THR A 141 -10.73 7.39 8.74
N GLN A 142 -9.77 6.96 9.56
CA GLN A 142 -8.36 6.92 9.19
C GLN A 142 -8.09 5.94 8.06
N ALA A 143 -8.73 4.77 8.05
CA ALA A 143 -8.58 3.78 7.00
C ALA A 143 -9.06 4.31 5.64
N LEU A 144 -10.24 4.90 5.56
CA LEU A 144 -10.78 5.40 4.28
C LEU A 144 -10.06 6.68 3.81
N SER A 145 -9.71 7.59 4.74
CA SER A 145 -8.85 8.73 4.42
C SER A 145 -7.46 8.27 3.97
N GLY A 146 -6.91 7.23 4.60
CA GLY A 146 -5.65 6.60 4.26
C GLY A 146 -5.68 6.00 2.86
N PHE A 147 -6.76 5.30 2.52
CA PHE A 147 -7.02 4.81 1.18
C PHE A 147 -7.04 5.97 0.17
N ALA A 148 -7.76 7.06 0.45
CA ALA A 148 -7.86 8.22 -0.44
C ALA A 148 -6.51 8.90 -0.71
N GLN A 149 -5.56 8.91 0.24
CA GLN A 149 -4.21 9.48 0.06
C GLN A 149 -3.14 8.49 -0.47
N SER A 150 -3.55 7.26 -0.79
CA SER A 150 -2.64 6.21 -1.25
C SER A 150 -2.73 5.94 -2.76
N GLN A 151 -3.46 6.79 -3.52
CA GLN A 151 -3.68 6.55 -4.95
C GLN A 151 -2.38 6.59 -5.74
N PHE A 152 -1.46 7.50 -5.38
CA PHE A 152 -0.13 7.51 -6.01
C PHE A 152 0.65 6.21 -5.79
N ILE A 153 0.49 5.55 -4.63
CA ILE A 153 1.20 4.31 -4.34
C ILE A 153 0.70 3.25 -5.30
N TYR A 154 -0.62 3.10 -5.42
CA TYR A 154 -1.23 2.13 -6.33
C TYR A 154 -0.84 2.39 -7.78
N LEU A 155 -0.87 3.65 -8.22
CA LEU A 155 -0.49 4.02 -9.57
C LEU A 155 1.00 3.79 -9.84
N ASN A 156 1.88 4.21 -8.93
CA ASN A 156 3.33 4.01 -9.05
C ASN A 156 3.66 2.51 -9.09
N SER A 157 3.01 1.69 -8.25
CA SER A 157 3.15 0.23 -8.30
C SER A 157 2.68 -0.35 -9.63
N ALA A 158 1.54 0.11 -10.16
CA ALA A 158 1.05 -0.34 -11.47
C ALA A 158 2.03 0.00 -12.59
N VAL A 159 2.56 1.23 -12.62
CA VAL A 159 3.54 1.66 -13.63
C VAL A 159 4.85 0.88 -13.50
N ARG A 160 5.35 0.67 -12.28
CA ARG A 160 6.58 -0.11 -12.04
C ARG A 160 6.45 -1.59 -12.40
N LEU A 161 5.23 -2.12 -12.42
CA LEU A 161 4.95 -3.47 -12.89
C LEU A 161 4.79 -3.52 -14.41
N VAL A 162 3.90 -2.69 -14.96
CA VAL A 162 3.52 -2.72 -16.38
C VAL A 162 4.62 -2.17 -17.28
N GLY A 163 5.31 -1.11 -16.87
CA GLY A 163 6.33 -0.44 -17.67
C GLY A 163 7.46 -1.37 -18.12
N PRO A 164 8.17 -2.04 -17.19
CA PRO A 164 9.22 -3.00 -17.54
C PRO A 164 8.69 -4.19 -18.36
N LEU A 165 7.50 -4.69 -18.07
CA LEU A 165 6.88 -5.77 -18.83
C LEU A 165 6.64 -5.39 -20.29
N CYS A 166 6.03 -4.23 -20.53
CA CYS A 166 5.83 -3.70 -21.88
C CYS A 166 7.16 -3.47 -22.60
N ALA A 167 8.16 -2.91 -21.92
CA ALA A 167 9.48 -2.68 -22.50
C ALA A 167 10.16 -3.99 -22.93
N LEU A 168 10.16 -5.01 -22.07
CA LEU A 168 10.71 -6.32 -22.41
C LEU A 168 9.95 -7.00 -23.53
N TRP A 169 8.62 -6.87 -23.56
CA TRP A 169 7.78 -7.43 -24.62
C TRP A 169 8.11 -6.81 -25.99
N VAL A 170 8.30 -5.50 -26.04
CA VAL A 170 8.68 -4.78 -27.27
C VAL A 170 10.09 -5.16 -27.74
N ILE A 171 11.03 -5.35 -26.81
CA ILE A 171 12.43 -5.71 -27.15
C ILE A 171 12.52 -7.17 -27.62
N GLN A 172 11.96 -8.12 -26.87
CA GLN A 172 11.99 -9.54 -27.19
C GLN A 172 10.81 -10.26 -26.52
N PRO A 173 9.74 -10.62 -27.27
CA PRO A 173 8.51 -11.18 -26.70
C PRO A 173 8.69 -12.41 -25.82
N LEU A 174 9.66 -13.30 -26.14
CA LEU A 174 9.95 -14.47 -25.31
C LEU A 174 10.48 -14.11 -23.91
N VAL A 175 11.30 -13.07 -23.82
CA VAL A 175 11.81 -12.55 -22.53
C VAL A 175 10.67 -11.86 -21.77
N GLY A 176 9.82 -11.11 -22.47
CA GLY A 176 8.60 -10.52 -21.91
C GLY A 176 7.65 -11.57 -21.32
N LEU A 177 7.43 -12.68 -22.03
CA LEU A 177 6.60 -13.79 -21.55
C LEU A 177 7.21 -14.48 -20.32
N ALA A 178 8.52 -14.74 -20.34
CA ALA A 178 9.22 -15.30 -19.18
C ALA A 178 9.13 -14.39 -17.95
N ALA A 179 9.26 -13.07 -18.15
CA ALA A 179 9.09 -12.08 -17.09
C ALA A 179 7.66 -12.08 -16.52
N LEU A 180 6.65 -12.13 -17.40
CA LEU A 180 5.25 -12.21 -17.00
C LEU A 180 4.97 -13.44 -16.15
N LEU A 181 5.42 -14.63 -16.58
CA LEU A 181 5.28 -15.87 -15.82
C LEU A 181 5.98 -15.78 -14.46
N GLY A 182 7.20 -15.23 -14.42
CA GLY A 182 7.92 -14.99 -13.17
C GLY A 182 7.14 -14.10 -12.20
N PHE A 183 6.59 -12.99 -12.68
CA PHE A 183 5.75 -12.10 -11.86
C PHE A 183 4.46 -12.77 -11.38
N VAL A 184 3.83 -13.62 -12.20
CA VAL A 184 2.64 -14.39 -11.78
C VAL A 184 2.99 -15.34 -10.64
N VAL A 185 4.09 -16.09 -10.76
CA VAL A 185 4.55 -17.01 -9.70
C VAL A 185 4.87 -16.25 -8.40
N MET A 186 5.60 -15.14 -8.51
CA MET A 186 5.88 -14.27 -7.36
C MET A 186 4.59 -13.75 -6.71
N SER A 187 3.62 -13.29 -7.52
CA SER A 187 2.35 -12.76 -7.03
C SER A 187 1.54 -13.82 -6.28
N VAL A 188 1.46 -15.04 -6.81
CA VAL A 188 0.77 -16.16 -6.15
C VAL A 188 1.41 -16.49 -4.81
N SER A 189 2.75 -16.53 -4.75
CA SER A 189 3.50 -16.75 -3.51
C SER A 189 3.18 -15.67 -2.46
N VAL A 190 3.26 -14.39 -2.85
CA VAL A 190 2.97 -13.23 -1.98
C VAL A 190 1.54 -13.25 -1.45
N ILE A 191 0.55 -13.61 -2.28
CA ILE A 191 -0.87 -13.71 -1.86
C ILE A 191 -1.04 -14.72 -0.71
N GLY A 192 -0.26 -15.81 -0.71
CA GLY A 192 -0.26 -16.78 0.38
C GLY A 192 0.16 -16.15 1.72
N PHE A 193 1.29 -15.44 1.73
CA PHE A 193 1.79 -14.72 2.90
C PHE A 193 0.81 -13.63 3.36
N ASP A 194 0.27 -12.84 2.43
CA ASP A 194 -0.65 -11.75 2.75
C ASP A 194 -1.94 -12.24 3.43
N ARG A 195 -2.48 -13.39 3.00
CA ARG A 195 -3.64 -13.99 3.67
C ARG A 195 -3.34 -14.37 5.12
N ALA A 196 -2.17 -14.93 5.39
CA ALA A 196 -1.75 -15.25 6.76
C ALA A 196 -1.56 -13.99 7.60
N MET A 197 -0.92 -12.95 7.05
CA MET A 197 -0.73 -11.66 7.72
C MET A 197 -2.05 -10.95 8.00
N ILE A 198 -3.00 -10.95 7.07
CA ILE A 198 -4.33 -10.34 7.25
C ILE A 198 -5.06 -10.99 8.42
N ARG A 199 -4.96 -12.32 8.58
CA ARG A 199 -5.55 -13.02 9.72
C ARG A 199 -4.94 -12.52 11.05
N LEU A 200 -3.61 -12.44 11.13
CA LEU A 200 -2.92 -11.94 12.32
C LEU A 200 -3.27 -10.48 12.61
N ALA A 201 -3.41 -9.64 11.59
CA ALA A 201 -3.85 -8.27 11.75
C ALA A 201 -5.26 -8.17 12.36
N TYR A 202 -6.19 -9.10 12.05
CA TYR A 202 -7.48 -9.12 12.75
C TYR A 202 -7.35 -9.52 14.22
N GLU A 203 -6.52 -10.51 14.52
CA GLU A 203 -6.26 -10.95 15.90
C GLU A 203 -5.64 -9.81 16.73
N GLU A 204 -4.69 -9.07 16.15
CA GLU A 204 -4.08 -7.86 16.70
C GLU A 204 -5.14 -6.77 16.96
N ASN A 205 -5.92 -6.40 15.94
CA ASN A 205 -6.99 -5.39 16.05
C ASN A 205 -8.03 -5.75 17.13
N ASP A 206 -8.38 -7.03 17.25
CA ASP A 206 -9.29 -7.53 18.29
C ASP A 206 -8.70 -7.37 19.69
N ALA A 207 -7.40 -7.65 19.86
CA ALA A 207 -6.68 -7.47 21.12
C ALA A 207 -6.53 -5.98 21.48
N GLU A 208 -6.18 -5.15 20.51
CA GLU A 208 -6.02 -3.71 20.68
C GLU A 208 -7.33 -3.05 21.14
N ARG A 209 -8.47 -3.43 20.54
CA ARG A 209 -9.78 -2.93 20.99
C ARG A 209 -10.10 -3.28 22.44
N ARG A 210 -9.75 -4.49 22.90
CA ARG A 210 -9.95 -4.91 24.29
C ARG A 210 -9.03 -4.15 25.25
N TYR A 211 -7.81 -3.86 24.83
CA TYR A 211 -6.89 -3.03 25.62
C TYR A 211 -7.41 -1.59 25.72
N ALA A 212 -7.75 -0.97 24.59
CA ALA A 212 -8.23 0.41 24.52
C ALA A 212 -9.52 0.63 25.33
N SER A 213 -10.48 -0.31 25.29
CA SER A 213 -11.71 -0.21 26.08
C SER A 213 -11.42 -0.18 27.58
N THR A 214 -10.56 -1.10 28.06
CA THR A 214 -10.18 -1.17 29.48
C THR A 214 -9.36 0.03 29.91
N LEU A 215 -8.49 0.55 29.04
CA LEU A 215 -7.72 1.75 29.33
C LEU A 215 -8.63 2.97 29.53
N VAL A 216 -9.58 3.17 28.62
CA VAL A 216 -10.57 4.27 28.73
C VAL A 216 -11.39 4.14 30.02
N ASP A 217 -11.83 2.93 30.38
CA ASP A 217 -12.58 2.70 31.63
C ASP A 217 -11.77 3.00 32.87
N THR A 218 -10.50 2.59 32.84
CA THR A 218 -9.57 2.82 33.95
C THR A 218 -9.37 4.32 34.15
N LEU A 219 -9.20 5.07 33.06
CA LEU A 219 -9.04 6.53 33.11
C LEU A 219 -10.33 7.24 33.55
N ALA A 220 -11.49 6.83 33.03
CA ALA A 220 -12.78 7.40 33.41
C ALA A 220 -13.12 7.17 34.89
N ASN A 221 -12.65 6.07 35.48
CA ASN A 221 -12.93 5.68 36.87
C ASN A 221 -11.69 5.77 37.78
N THR A 222 -10.75 6.67 37.46
CA THR A 222 -9.48 6.79 38.19
C THR A 222 -9.65 7.01 39.70
N THR A 223 -10.62 7.85 40.09
CA THR A 223 -10.92 8.13 41.51
C THR A 223 -11.34 6.86 42.26
N SER A 224 -12.24 6.07 41.69
CA SER A 224 -12.71 4.81 42.27
C SER A 224 -11.58 3.78 42.35
N LEU A 225 -10.71 3.73 41.34
CA LEU A 225 -9.54 2.86 41.32
C LEU A 225 -8.57 3.15 42.48
N PHE A 226 -8.31 4.43 42.75
CA PHE A 226 -7.46 4.82 43.88
C PHE A 226 -8.17 4.64 45.22
N ALA A 227 -9.46 4.96 45.31
CA ALA A 227 -10.27 4.76 46.51
C ALA A 227 -10.31 3.27 46.92
N LEU A 228 -10.42 2.35 45.96
CA LEU A 228 -10.44 0.91 46.18
C LEU A 228 -9.03 0.29 46.24
N ARG A 229 -7.96 1.08 46.13
CA ARG A 229 -6.56 0.63 46.11
C ARG A 229 -6.26 -0.45 45.06
N GLN A 230 -6.97 -0.42 43.93
CA GLN A 230 -6.86 -1.44 42.87
C GLN A 230 -5.84 -1.11 41.77
N ALA A 231 -5.13 0.02 41.87
CA ALA A 231 -4.21 0.51 40.84
C ALA A 231 -3.22 -0.56 40.35
N ARG A 232 -2.59 -1.32 41.25
CA ARG A 232 -1.63 -2.37 40.90
C ARG A 232 -2.28 -3.54 40.16
N SER A 233 -3.49 -3.94 40.58
CA SER A 233 -4.23 -5.04 39.95
C SER A 233 -4.68 -4.68 38.53
N LEU A 234 -5.23 -3.48 38.36
CA LEU A 234 -5.62 -2.97 37.04
C LEU A 234 -4.41 -2.72 36.14
N GLY A 235 -3.29 -2.26 36.69
CA GLY A 235 -2.02 -2.18 35.97
C GLY A 235 -1.57 -3.54 35.41
N ALA A 236 -1.60 -4.59 36.23
CA ALA A 236 -1.27 -5.94 35.78
C ALA A 236 -2.25 -6.50 34.74
N LEU A 237 -3.54 -6.16 34.82
CA LEU A 237 -4.52 -6.51 33.79
C LEU A 237 -4.22 -5.83 32.45
N LEU A 238 -3.93 -4.52 32.48
CA LEU A 238 -3.58 -3.74 31.28
C LEU A 238 -2.30 -4.27 30.64
N GLU A 239 -1.29 -4.62 31.44
CA GLU A 239 -0.05 -5.24 30.96
C GLU A 239 -0.32 -6.57 30.26
N ARG A 240 -1.13 -7.46 30.87
CA ARG A 240 -1.53 -8.73 30.23
C ARG A 240 -2.26 -8.51 28.90
N ARG A 241 -3.15 -7.51 28.83
CA ARG A 241 -3.85 -7.17 27.57
C ARG A 241 -2.92 -6.60 26.52
N LEU A 242 -1.92 -5.81 26.92
CA LEU A 242 -0.89 -5.30 26.01
C LEU A 242 -0.04 -6.44 25.45
N LEU A 243 0.41 -7.37 26.28
CA LEU A 243 1.16 -8.55 25.85
C LEU A 243 0.35 -9.42 24.86
N ALA A 244 -0.97 -9.50 25.02
CA ALA A 244 -1.85 -10.19 24.08
C ALA A 244 -1.93 -9.53 22.69
N ILE A 245 -1.62 -8.23 22.55
CA ILE A 245 -1.47 -7.55 21.25
C ILE A 245 -0.14 -7.98 20.59
N PHE A 246 0.91 -8.17 21.39
CA PHE A 246 2.26 -8.47 20.87
C PHE A 246 2.38 -9.87 20.29
N GLU A 247 1.59 -10.84 20.74
CA GLU A 247 1.66 -12.22 20.24
C GLU A 247 1.38 -12.33 18.73
N PRO A 248 0.24 -11.85 18.19
CA PRO A 248 0.01 -11.87 16.75
C PRO A 248 1.01 -11.00 15.98
N LEU A 249 1.44 -9.87 16.56
CA LEU A 249 2.42 -8.97 15.94
C LEU A 249 3.78 -9.66 15.74
N LYS A 250 4.30 -10.37 16.76
CA LYS A 250 5.57 -11.12 16.64
C LYS A 250 5.50 -12.18 15.54
N ARG A 251 4.37 -12.90 15.43
CA ARG A 251 4.16 -13.87 14.35
C ARG A 251 4.11 -13.17 12.98
N ALA A 252 3.46 -12.01 12.90
CA ALA A 252 3.37 -11.24 11.66
C ALA A 252 4.74 -10.74 11.20
N ILE A 253 5.62 -10.35 12.13
CA ILE A 253 7.02 -9.96 11.82
C ILE A 253 7.77 -11.12 11.16
N LEU A 254 7.71 -12.33 11.73
CA LEU A 254 8.39 -13.49 11.15
C LEU A 254 7.87 -13.85 9.75
N ILE A 255 6.54 -13.82 9.57
CA ILE A 255 5.92 -14.08 8.27
C ILE A 255 6.30 -13.00 7.25
N ASN A 256 6.35 -11.73 7.68
CA ASN A 256 6.77 -10.62 6.83
C ASN A 256 8.24 -10.77 6.40
N GLU A 257 9.14 -11.16 7.31
CA GLU A 257 10.55 -11.39 6.98
C GLU A 257 10.72 -12.55 5.99
N ALA A 258 10.01 -13.67 6.22
CA ALA A 258 10.01 -14.81 5.30
C ALA A 258 9.46 -14.43 3.91
N LYS A 259 8.41 -13.60 3.88
CA LYS A 259 7.83 -13.06 2.64
C LYS A 259 8.87 -12.23 1.88
N TRP A 260 9.56 -11.29 2.53
CA TRP A 260 10.56 -10.44 1.88
C TRP A 260 11.77 -11.23 1.40
N CYS A 261 12.27 -12.17 2.20
CA CYS A 261 13.33 -13.10 1.78
C CYS A 261 12.93 -13.87 0.50
N THR A 262 11.70 -14.39 0.44
CA THR A 262 11.18 -15.09 -0.74
C THR A 262 11.10 -14.17 -1.97
N VAL A 263 10.55 -12.96 -1.80
CA VAL A 263 10.42 -11.97 -2.88
C VAL A 263 11.78 -11.53 -3.39
N ASP A 264 12.73 -11.26 -2.51
CA ASP A 264 14.07 -10.80 -2.86
C ASP A 264 14.83 -11.89 -3.63
N LEU A 265 14.87 -13.12 -3.11
CA LEU A 265 15.55 -14.23 -3.78
C LEU A 265 14.90 -14.52 -5.15
N ALA A 266 13.57 -14.56 -5.23
CA ALA A 266 12.86 -14.78 -6.48
C ALA A 266 13.10 -13.63 -7.48
N SER A 267 13.14 -12.38 -7.03
CA SER A 267 13.42 -11.20 -7.86
C SER A 267 14.83 -11.25 -8.45
N LYS A 268 15.84 -11.63 -7.64
CA LYS A 268 17.22 -11.80 -8.13
C LYS A 268 17.33 -12.97 -9.10
N ALA A 269 16.73 -14.12 -8.77
CA ALA A 269 16.72 -15.28 -9.64
C ALA A 269 16.05 -14.98 -10.99
N LEU A 270 14.89 -14.31 -10.97
CA LEU A 270 14.18 -13.88 -12.17
C LEU A 270 15.04 -12.91 -12.99
N SER A 271 15.64 -11.90 -12.36
CA SER A 271 16.49 -10.93 -13.04
C SER A 271 17.68 -11.60 -13.74
N CYS A 272 18.42 -12.47 -13.04
CA CYS A 272 19.52 -13.23 -13.63
C CYS A 272 19.05 -14.15 -14.77
N GLY A 273 17.92 -14.84 -14.57
CA GLY A 273 17.33 -15.72 -15.58
C GLY A 273 16.92 -14.97 -16.85
N LEU A 274 16.33 -13.78 -16.72
CA LEU A 274 15.94 -12.95 -17.86
C LEU A 274 17.15 -12.45 -18.65
N VAL A 275 18.23 -12.03 -17.97
CA VAL A 275 19.48 -11.61 -18.63
C VAL A 275 20.12 -12.80 -19.36
N ALA A 276 20.20 -13.96 -18.73
CA ALA A 276 20.77 -15.17 -19.33
C ALA A 276 19.94 -15.61 -20.56
N LEU A 277 18.61 -15.59 -20.46
CA LEU A 277 17.71 -15.91 -21.57
C LEU A 277 17.88 -14.93 -22.73
N PHE A 278 17.95 -13.63 -22.45
CA PHE A 278 18.18 -12.62 -23.47
C PHE A 278 19.52 -12.80 -24.18
N ALA A 279 20.60 -13.00 -23.42
CA ALA A 279 21.94 -13.24 -23.98
C ALA A 279 22.00 -14.49 -24.86
N TRP A 280 21.33 -15.58 -24.44
CA TRP A 280 21.24 -16.82 -25.21
C TRP A 280 20.43 -16.66 -26.51
N LEU A 281 19.33 -15.91 -26.49
CA LEU A 281 18.57 -15.61 -27.70
C LEU A 281 19.38 -14.74 -28.66
N ALA A 282 20.08 -13.73 -28.15
CA ALA A 282 20.93 -12.85 -28.94
C ALA A 282 22.09 -13.59 -29.61
N SER A 283 22.75 -14.53 -28.91
CA SER A 283 23.83 -15.33 -29.50
C SER A 283 23.35 -16.25 -30.62
N ARG A 284 22.17 -16.86 -30.48
CA ARG A 284 21.58 -17.69 -31.55
C ARG A 284 21.24 -16.90 -32.81
N GLN A 285 20.73 -15.68 -32.66
CA GLN A 285 20.46 -14.81 -33.80
C GLN A 285 21.75 -14.40 -34.52
N ALA A 286 22.83 -14.13 -33.77
CA ALA A 286 24.13 -13.82 -34.34
C ALA A 286 24.73 -15.02 -35.11
N SER A 287 24.67 -16.23 -34.55
CA SER A 287 25.17 -17.44 -35.21
C SER A 287 24.39 -17.82 -36.47
N GLY A 288 23.07 -17.59 -36.49
CA GLY A 288 22.23 -17.83 -37.68
C GLY A 288 22.48 -16.84 -38.82
N ALA A 289 22.96 -15.63 -38.53
CA ALA A 289 23.28 -14.61 -39.54
C ALA A 289 24.67 -14.79 -40.19
N VAL A 290 25.57 -15.56 -39.57
CA VAL A 290 26.92 -15.86 -40.12
C VAL A 290 26.94 -17.13 -40.98
N GLY A 291 25.89 -17.96 -40.88
CA GLY A 291 25.75 -19.22 -41.64
C GLY A 291 24.91 -19.13 -42.93
N ALA A 292 24.49 -17.93 -43.34
CA ALA A 292 23.76 -17.64 -44.57
C ALA A 292 24.58 -16.69 -45.45
#